data_AF-A0A3C0FQK6-F1
#
_entry.id   AF-A0A3C0FQK6-F1
#
_cell.length_a   1.000
_cell.length_b   1.000
_cell.length_c   1.000
_cell.angle_alpha   90.00
_cell.angle_beta   90.00
_cell.angle_gamma   90.00
#
_symmetry.space_group_name_H-M   'P 1'
#
loop_
_entity.id
_entity.type
_entity.pdbx_description
1 polymer ?
#
loop_
_entity_poly.entity_id
_entity_poly.type
_entity_poly.pdbx_seq_one_letter_code
_entity_poly.pdbx_strand_id
1 'polypeptide(L)' 'MSTTIPKAELHLHLEGAMTPSLVRSFAKRNGLTLPGDIYDAQDRYIWRDFPEFLNSFDKASAAIRTKQD' A
#
# COMPACT_ATOMS: atom_id res chain seq x y z
N MET A 1 -1.97 -11.37 -25.26
CA MET A 1 -0.64 -11.33 -24.61
C MET A 1 -0.11 -12.75 -24.55
N SER A 2 1.11 -13.00 -25.03
CA SER A 2 1.73 -14.33 -24.93
C SER A 2 2.03 -14.64 -23.45
N THR A 3 1.47 -15.74 -22.93
CA THR A 3 1.63 -16.18 -21.54
C THR A 3 2.93 -16.96 -21.31
N THR A 4 3.74 -17.18 -22.35
CA THR A 4 4.89 -18.10 -22.31
C THR A 4 6.25 -17.42 -22.09
N ILE A 5 6.34 -16.09 -22.13
CA ILE A 5 7.59 -15.36 -21.88
C ILE A 5 7.71 -15.09 -20.37
N PRO A 6 8.75 -15.62 -19.68
CA PRO A 6 9.07 -15.23 -18.31
C PRO A 6 9.34 -13.74 -18.21
N LYS A 7 8.82 -13.09 -17.16
CA LYS A 7 8.95 -11.63 -16.96
C LYS A 7 9.76 -11.33 -15.71
N ALA A 8 10.52 -10.24 -15.75
CA ALA A 8 11.21 -9.70 -14.59
C ALA A 8 10.66 -8.30 -14.30
N GLU A 9 10.47 -7.99 -13.01
CA GLU A 9 10.12 -6.67 -12.52
C GLU A 9 11.37 -6.07 -11.87
N LEU A 10 11.89 -4.99 -12.47
CA LEU A 10 13.17 -4.39 -12.08
C LEU A 10 13.00 -3.16 -11.19
N HIS A 11 11.78 -2.64 -11.09
CA HIS A 11 11.45 -1.48 -10.28
C HIS A 11 10.08 -1.72 -9.64
N LEU A 12 10.11 -2.09 -8.37
CA LEU A 12 8.94 -2.15 -7.51
C LEU A 12 9.34 -1.66 -6.11
N HIS A 13 8.52 -0.78 -5.55
CA HIS A 13 8.58 -0.48 -4.12
C HIS A 13 7.63 -1.44 -3.41
N LEU A 14 8.14 -2.26 -2.48
CA LEU A 14 7.35 -3.29 -1.81
C LEU A 14 6.20 -2.68 -1.01
N GLU A 15 6.44 -1.53 -0.40
CA GLU A 15 5.46 -0.75 0.33
C GLU A 15 4.34 -0.25 -0.59
N GLY A 16 4.69 0.08 -1.85
CA GLY A 16 3.75 0.48 -2.90
C GLY A 16 2.92 -0.69 -3.45
N ALA A 17 3.30 -1.93 -3.16
CA ALA A 17 2.56 -3.13 -3.53
C ALA A 17 1.56 -3.57 -2.45
N MET A 18 1.52 -2.91 -1.29
CA MET A 18 0.62 -3.30 -0.20
C MET A 18 -0.84 -3.04 -0.56
N THR A 19 -1.64 -4.10 -0.53
CA THR A 19 -3.09 -3.96 -0.68
C THR A 19 -3.69 -3.22 0.52
N PRO A 20 -4.80 -2.49 0.33
CA PRO A 20 -5.56 -1.89 1.42
C PRO A 20 -5.90 -2.88 2.56
N SER A 21 -6.23 -4.13 2.19
CA SER A 21 -6.50 -5.20 3.15
C SER A 21 -5.28 -5.57 4.00
N LEU A 22 -4.08 -5.59 3.40
CA LEU A 22 -2.83 -5.87 4.11
C LEU A 22 -2.47 -4.74 5.07
N VAL A 23 -2.58 -3.48 4.63
CA VAL A 23 -2.34 -2.30 5.48
C VAL A 23 -3.28 -2.28 6.68
N ARG A 24 -4.58 -2.57 6.49
CA ARG A 24 -5.54 -2.73 7.59
C ARG A 24 -5.16 -3.85 8.54
N SER A 25 -4.67 -4.98 8.02
CA SER A 25 -4.20 -6.11 8.84
C SER A 25 -3.02 -5.69 9.74
N PHE A 26 -2.02 -5.02 9.18
CA PHE A 26 -0.86 -4.52 9.93
C PHE A 26 -1.27 -3.47 10.95
N ALA A 27 -2.09 -2.49 10.56
CA ALA A 27 -2.59 -1.46 11.47
C ALA A 27 -3.34 -2.07 12.66
N LYS A 28 -4.24 -3.04 12.40
CA LYS A 28 -4.96 -3.76 13.46
C LYS A 28 -4.00 -4.52 14.38
N ARG A 29 -3.02 -5.25 13.81
CA ARG A 29 -2.02 -6.01 14.59
C ARG A 29 -1.17 -5.09 15.47
N ASN A 30 -0.86 -3.90 14.96
CA ASN A 30 0.00 -2.92 15.62
C ASN A 30 -0.76 -1.87 16.46
N GLY A 31 -2.09 -2.00 16.61
CA GLY A 31 -2.90 -1.07 17.39
C GLY A 31 -2.96 0.36 16.82
N LEU A 32 -2.76 0.51 15.52
CA LEU A 32 -2.77 1.79 14.81
C LEU A 32 -4.16 2.09 14.24
N THR A 33 -4.57 3.35 14.34
CA THR A 33 -5.74 3.86 13.61
C THR A 33 -5.28 4.42 12.28
N LEU A 34 -5.79 3.86 11.17
CA LEU A 34 -5.52 4.40 9.84
C LEU A 34 -6.32 5.70 9.61
N PRO A 35 -5.74 6.69 8.93
CA PRO A 35 -6.48 7.88 8.50
C PRO A 35 -7.69 7.50 7.64
N GLY A 36 -8.84 8.14 7.87
CA GLY A 36 -10.08 7.85 7.11
C GLY A 36 -10.05 8.31 5.65
N ASP A 37 -9.04 9.07 5.25
CA ASP A 37 -8.89 9.67 3.92
C ASP A 37 -7.91 8.91 3.01
N ILE A 38 -7.42 7.74 3.46
CA ILE A 38 -6.44 6.96 2.70
C ILE A 38 -7.10 6.11 1.59
N TYR A 39 -8.36 5.71 1.76
CA TYR A 39 -9.10 4.86 0.83
C TYR A 39 -10.41 5.51 0.36
N ASP A 40 -10.76 5.28 -0.90
CA ASP A 40 -12.08 5.65 -1.43
C ASP A 40 -13.15 4.59 -1.12
N ALA A 41 -14.38 4.86 -1.54
CA ALA A 41 -15.52 3.95 -1.32
C ALA A 41 -15.38 2.59 -2.07
N GLN A 42 -14.43 2.47 -2.99
CA GLN A 42 -14.11 1.25 -3.73
C GLN A 42 -12.83 0.57 -3.19
N ASP A 43 -12.35 0.98 -2.03
CA ASP A 43 -11.14 0.46 -1.40
C ASP A 43 -9.87 0.69 -2.23
N ARG A 44 -9.75 1.85 -2.89
CA ARG A 44 -8.54 2.25 -3.63
C ARG A 44 -7.82 3.39 -2.90
N TYR A 45 -6.49 3.44 -3.01
CA TYR A 45 -5.73 4.58 -2.50
C TYR A 45 -6.15 5.88 -3.18
N ILE A 46 -6.42 6.91 -2.38
CA ILE A 46 -6.76 8.24 -2.86
C ILE A 46 -5.47 9.03 -3.16
N TRP A 47 -5.32 9.51 -4.38
CA TRP A 47 -4.28 10.46 -4.81
C TRP A 47 -4.63 11.01 -6.20
N ARG A 48 -4.17 12.21 -6.55
CA ARG A 48 -4.35 12.80 -7.90
C ARG A 48 -3.06 13.18 -8.61
N ASP A 49 -1.97 13.28 -7.88
CA ASP A 49 -0.65 13.68 -8.38
C ASP A 49 0.45 12.99 -7.56
N PHE A 50 1.71 13.28 -7.92
CA PHE A 50 2.86 12.62 -7.30
C PHE A 50 3.01 12.96 -5.80
N PRO A 51 2.90 14.23 -5.35
CA PRO A 51 2.91 14.55 -3.92
C PRO A 51 1.81 13.85 -3.12
N GLU A 52 0.58 13.78 -3.64
CA GLU A 52 -0.50 13.07 -2.95
C GLU A 52 -0.29 11.56 -2.94
N PHE A 53 0.28 11.00 -4.01
CA PHE A 53 0.71 9.61 -4.04
C PHE A 53 1.70 9.32 -2.91
N LEU A 54 2.73 10.16 -2.72
CA LEU A 54 3.70 9.99 -1.65
C LEU A 54 3.04 10.08 -0.27
N ASN A 55 2.10 11.01 -0.07
CA ASN A 55 1.35 11.11 1.18
C ASN A 55 0.56 9.83 1.49
N SER A 56 -0.13 9.25 0.49
CA SER A 56 -0.85 7.98 0.66
C SER A 56 0.09 6.79 0.87
N PHE A 57 1.24 6.77 0.17
CA PHE A 57 2.30 5.80 0.35
C PHE A 57 2.87 5.83 1.77
N ASP A 58 3.16 7.01 2.32
CA ASP A 58 3.71 7.17 3.67
C ASP A 58 2.70 6.72 4.74
N LYS A 59 1.42 7.12 4.59
CA LYS A 59 0.34 6.69 5.48
C LYS A 59 0.17 5.17 5.50
N ALA A 60 0.29 4.53 4.33
CA ALA A 60 0.23 3.07 4.21
C ALA A 60 1.46 2.40 4.86
N SER A 61 2.64 2.89 4.52
CA SER A 61 3.94 2.37 5.00
C SER A 61 4.08 2.47 6.52
N ALA A 62 3.47 3.49 7.14
CA ALA A 62 3.43 3.66 8.59
C ALA A 62 2.76 2.50 9.35
N ALA A 63 2.05 1.59 8.66
CA ALA A 63 1.48 0.39 9.28
C ALA A 63 2.51 -0.71 9.54
N ILE A 64 3.66 -0.70 8.84
CA ILE A 64 4.76 -1.67 9.00
C ILE A 64 5.57 -1.31 10.26
N ARG A 65 5.58 -2.18 11.28
CA ARG A 65 6.22 -1.88 12.59
C ARG A 65 7.14 -2.98 13.09
N THR A 66 6.90 -4.21 12.69
CA THR A 66 7.60 -5.40 13.16
C THR A 66 8.18 -6.15 11.98
N LYS A 67 9.15 -7.04 12.24
CA LYS A 67 9.71 -7.93 11.22
C LYS A 67 8.64 -8.81 10.51
N GLN A 68 7.51 -9.04 11.17
CA GLN A 68 6.44 -9.92 10.67
C GLN A 68 5.45 -9.18 9.77
N ASP A 69 5.47 -7.85 9.77
CA ASP A 69 4.80 -7.01 8.77
C ASP A 69 5.65 -6.98 7.50
#